data_AF-A0A013XNL9-F1
#
_entry.id   AF-A0A013XNL9-F1
#
_cell.length_a   1.000
_cell.length_b   1.000
_cell.length_c   1.000
_cell.angle_alpha   90.00
_cell.angle_beta   90.00
_cell.angle_gamma   90.00
#
_symmetry.space_group_name_H-M   'P 1'
#
loop_
_entity.id
_entity.type
_entity.pdbx_description
1 polymer ?
#
loop_
_entity_poly.entity_id
_entity_poly.type
_entity_poly.pdbx_seq_one_letter_code
_entity_poly.pdbx_strand_id
1 'polypeptide(L)' 'AAAALRTGAIDGLSFGYRVKAARGGGAGLGPRELLALDLVEVSLVSHPMQDGARVIRVEG' A
#
# COMPACT_ATOMS: atom_id res chain seq x y z
N ALA A 1 8.19 15.08 7.82
CA ALA A 1 7.14 14.05 7.64
C ALA A 1 6.03 14.15 8.70
N ALA A 2 6.33 13.98 9.99
CA ALA A 2 5.29 13.93 11.05
C ALA A 2 4.34 15.14 11.08
N ALA A 3 4.83 16.36 10.86
CA ALA A 3 3.98 17.54 10.76
C ALA A 3 3.02 17.46 9.56
N ALA A 4 3.51 17.07 8.37
CA ALA A 4 2.70 16.89 7.17
C ALA A 4 1.64 15.80 7.31
N LEU A 5 1.95 14.73 8.05
CA LEU A 5 0.97 13.69 8.40
C LEU A 5 -0.11 14.23 9.34
N ARG A 6 0.28 14.97 10.39
CA ARG A 6 -0.68 15.56 11.33
C ARG A 6 -1.60 16.59 10.67
N THR A 7 -1.12 17.31 9.65
CA THR A 7 -1.95 18.26 8.88
C THR A 7 -2.71 17.61 7.73
N GLY A 8 -2.54 16.31 7.47
CA GLY A 8 -3.13 15.63 6.32
C GLY A 8 -2.56 16.07 4.96
N ALA A 9 -1.44 16.78 4.93
CA ALA A 9 -0.80 17.21 3.68
C ALA A 9 -0.17 16.02 2.92
N ILE A 10 0.17 14.96 3.64
CA ILE A 10 0.48 13.64 3.10
C ILE A 10 -0.22 12.64 4.00
N ASP A 11 -1.05 11.78 3.42
CA ASP A 11 -1.77 10.74 4.13
C ASP A 11 -1.78 9.39 3.40
N GLY A 12 -1.23 9.30 2.19
CA GLY A 12 -1.23 8.07 1.40
C GLY A 12 -0.18 7.06 1.87
N LEU A 13 -0.50 5.79 1.71
CA LEU A 13 0.38 4.66 1.99
C LEU A 13 0.66 3.84 0.73
N SER A 14 1.90 3.38 0.63
CA SER A 14 2.31 2.31 -0.28
C SER A 14 3.07 1.25 0.52
N PHE A 15 3.11 0.03 -0.01
CA PHE A 15 3.86 -1.05 0.61
C PHE A 15 4.59 -1.91 -0.41
N GLY A 16 5.85 -2.21 -0.10
CA GLY A 16 6.67 -3.17 -0.82
C GLY A 16 6.50 -4.56 -0.22
N TYR A 17 6.35 -5.58 -1.07
CA TYR A 17 6.13 -6.95 -0.63
C TYR A 17 6.81 -7.98 -1.53
N ARG A 18 7.04 -9.17 -0.98
CA ARG A 18 7.50 -10.35 -1.71
C ARG A 18 6.40 -11.40 -1.76
N VAL A 19 5.95 -11.74 -2.95
CA VAL A 19 4.90 -12.75 -3.14
C VAL A 19 5.41 -14.15 -2.80
N LYS A 20 4.64 -14.91 -2.02
CA LYS A 20 4.88 -16.34 -1.74
C LYS A 20 3.93 -17.23 -2.53
N ALA A 21 2.68 -16.81 -2.68
CA ALA A 21 1.67 -17.49 -3.48
C ALA A 21 0.72 -16.48 -4.12
N ALA A 22 0.39 -16.69 -5.39
CA ALA A 22 -0.58 -15.90 -6.14
C ALA A 22 -1.22 -16.75 -7.24
N ARG A 23 -2.40 -16.33 -7.72
CA ARG A 23 -3.06 -16.90 -8.90
C ARG A 23 -3.49 -15.80 -9.87
N GLY A 24 -3.64 -16.15 -11.15
CA GLY A 24 -3.92 -15.18 -12.22
C GLY A 24 -2.73 -14.27 -12.54
N GLY A 25 -2.95 -13.23 -13.36
CA GLY A 25 -1.95 -12.18 -13.60
C GLY A 25 -1.00 -12.41 -14.78
N GLY A 26 -1.51 -12.93 -15.90
CA GLY A 26 -0.81 -13.02 -17.18
C GLY A 26 -1.67 -12.51 -18.34
N ALA A 27 -1.09 -12.36 -19.54
CA ALA A 27 -1.79 -11.90 -20.74
C ALA A 27 -2.98 -12.82 -21.07
N GLY A 28 -4.18 -12.41 -20.66
CA GLY A 28 -5.45 -13.14 -20.82
C GLY A 28 -6.06 -13.75 -19.55
N LEU A 29 -5.37 -13.70 -18.39
CA LEU A 29 -5.80 -14.36 -17.15
C LEU A 29 -6.07 -13.36 -16.02
N GLY A 30 -7.11 -12.53 -16.16
CA GLY A 30 -7.73 -11.74 -15.08
C GLY A 30 -6.79 -10.91 -14.18
N PRO A 31 -7.31 -10.32 -13.10
CA PRO A 31 -6.47 -9.70 -12.08
C PRO A 31 -5.63 -10.76 -11.35
N ARG A 32 -4.43 -10.36 -10.93
CA ARG A 32 -3.57 -11.18 -10.06
C ARG A 32 -4.11 -11.12 -8.63
N GLU A 33 -4.41 -12.27 -8.06
CA GLU A 33 -4.78 -12.39 -6.65
C GLU A 33 -3.58 -12.87 -5.84
N LEU A 34 -3.24 -12.12 -4.79
CA LEU A 34 -2.14 -12.46 -3.87
C LEU A 34 -2.71 -13.27 -2.71
N LEU A 35 -2.33 -14.52 -2.61
CA LEU A 35 -2.82 -15.46 -1.59
C LEU A 35 -1.91 -15.48 -0.34
N ALA A 36 -0.61 -15.26 -0.55
CA ALA A 36 0.37 -15.12 0.53
C ALA A 36 1.54 -14.23 0.08
N LEU A 37 2.00 -13.37 0.99
CA LEU A 37 3.13 -12.48 0.77
C LEU A 37 3.84 -12.16 2.09
N ASP A 38 5.10 -11.77 1.99
CA ASP A 38 5.82 -11.09 3.07
C ASP A 38 5.75 -9.59 2.84
N LEU A 39 5.32 -8.83 3.85
CA LEU A 39 5.42 -7.38 3.87
C LEU A 39 6.88 -6.98 4.17
N VAL A 40 7.47 -6.16 3.30
CA VAL A 40 8.89 -5.76 3.42
C VAL A 40 9.01 -4.33 3.94
N GLU A 41 8.21 -3.41 3.41
CA GLU A 41 8.24 -2.01 3.82
C GLU A 41 6.86 -1.36 3.69
N VAL A 42 6.70 -0.26 4.41
CA VAL A 42 5.57 0.67 4.28
C VAL A 42 6.14 2.07 4.13
N SER A 43 5.66 2.80 3.13
CA SER A 43 6.13 4.14 2.80
C SER A 43 4.97 5.13 2.67
N LEU A 44 5.28 6.41 2.91
CA LEU A 44 4.34 7.52 2.73
C LEU A 44 4.38 8.01 1.30
N VAL A 45 3.22 8.21 0.69
CA VAL A 45 3.08 8.70 -0.69
C VAL A 45 1.98 9.76 -0.78
N SER A 46 2.06 10.65 -1.76
CA SER A 46 1.01 11.65 -2.01
C SER A 46 -0.24 11.03 -2.65
N HIS A 47 -0.05 10.05 -3.54
CA HIS A 47 -1.13 9.41 -4.31
C HIS A 47 -1.00 7.89 -4.21
N PRO A 48 -1.79 7.23 -3.35
CA PRO A 48 -1.77 5.78 -3.24
C PRO A 48 -2.47 5.12 -4.44
N MET A 49 -2.09 3.87 -4.75
CA MET A 49 -2.75 3.07 -5.78
C MET A 49 -4.16 2.59 -5.40
N GLN A 50 -4.49 2.61 -4.11
CA GLN A 50 -5.79 2.24 -3.56
C GLN A 50 -6.31 3.40 -2.72
N ASP A 51 -7.55 3.83 -2.96
CA ASP A 51 -8.11 5.02 -2.30
C ASP A 51 -8.12 4.90 -0.77
N GLY A 52 -8.35 3.68 -0.25
CA GLY A 52 -8.38 3.38 1.18
C GLY A 52 -7.00 3.23 1.83
N ALA A 53 -5.90 3.24 1.08
CA ALA A 53 -4.55 3.15 1.66
C ALA A 53 -4.11 4.51 2.23
N ARG A 54 -4.75 4.88 3.34
CA ARG A 54 -4.60 6.19 4.00
C ARG A 54 -4.23 6.05 5.48
N VAL A 55 -3.44 7.00 5.98
CA VAL A 55 -3.17 7.19 7.40
C VAL A 55 -4.40 7.85 8.02
N ILE A 56 -5.10 7.10 8.88
CA ILE A 56 -6.31 7.60 9.55
C ILE A 56 -6.02 8.31 10.88
N ARG A 57 -4.86 8.07 11.47
CA ARG A 57 -4.46 8.64 12.77
C ARG A 57 -2.95 8.63 12.92
N VAL A 58 -2.43 9.65 13.60
CA VAL A 58 -1.06 9.72 14.08
C VAL A 58 -1.12 9.95 15.59
N GLU A 59 -0.42 9.12 16.35
CA GLU A 59 -0.27 9.32 17.79
C GLU A 59 0.97 10.17 18.08
N GLY A 60 0.89 10.97 19.13
CA GLY A 60 1.92 11.88 19.59
C GLY A 60 1.69 12.23 21.05
#